data_AF-H8GIW3-F1
#
_entry.id   AF-H8GIW3-F1
#
_cell.length_a   1.000
_cell.length_b   1.000
_cell.length_c   1.000
_cell.angle_alpha   90.00
_cell.angle_beta   90.00
_cell.angle_gamma   90.00
#
_symmetry.space_group_name_H-M   'P 1'
#
loop_
_entity.id
_entity.type
_entity.pdbx_description
1 polymer ?
#
loop_
_entity_poly.entity_id
_entity_poly.type
_entity_poly.pdbx_seq_one_letter_code
_entity_poly.pdbx_strand_id
1 'polypeptide(L)' 'MTDELRPEYKRSDFGEIVRGKYANRIKAETNVVLLDPDIAEAFPNDEAVNKALRYLLEVAKTSTSLTQRSSGLR' A
#
# COMPACT_ATOMS: atom_id res chain seq x y z
N MET A 1 -34.77 -12.10 0.32
CA MET A 1 -33.34 -12.41 0.49
C MET A 1 -33.26 -13.43 1.60
N THR A 2 -33.35 -14.72 1.26
CA THR A 2 -33.17 -15.79 2.24
C THR A 2 -31.71 -15.80 2.64
N ASP A 3 -31.44 -15.82 3.93
CA ASP A 3 -30.09 -15.95 4.46
C ASP A 3 -29.57 -17.37 4.11
N GLU A 4 -28.66 -17.45 3.14
CA GLU A 4 -28.10 -18.71 2.63
C GLU A 4 -27.03 -19.30 3.57
N LEU A 5 -26.68 -18.57 4.65
CA LEU A 5 -25.67 -19.01 5.59
C LEU A 5 -26.20 -20.11 6.51
N ARG A 6 -25.44 -21.20 6.60
CA ARG A 6 -25.71 -22.27 7.57
C ARG A 6 -25.36 -21.80 8.99
N PRO A 7 -26.09 -22.27 10.01
CA PRO A 7 -25.80 -21.95 11.41
C PRO A 7 -24.44 -22.47 11.89
N GLU A 8 -23.92 -23.54 11.29
CA GLU A 8 -22.59 -24.09 11.60
C GLU A 8 -21.99 -24.82 10.39
N TYR A 9 -20.66 -24.90 10.34
CA TYR A 9 -19.89 -25.71 9.40
C TYR A 9 -19.00 -26.73 10.14
N LYS A 10 -18.93 -27.94 9.61
CA LYS A 10 -18.07 -29.02 10.09
C LYS A 10 -16.78 -29.09 9.28
N ARG A 11 -15.74 -29.71 9.84
CA ARG A 11 -14.46 -29.91 9.13
C ARG A 11 -14.64 -30.67 7.79
N SER A 12 -15.59 -31.60 7.74
CA SER A 12 -15.95 -32.37 6.54
C SER A 12 -16.56 -31.53 5.42
N ASP A 13 -17.09 -30.35 5.73
CA ASP A 13 -17.69 -29.45 4.73
C ASP A 13 -16.61 -28.74 3.91
N PHE A 14 -15.37 -28.73 4.41
CA PHE A 14 -14.22 -28.16 3.74
C PHE A 14 -13.34 -29.27 3.16
N GLY A 15 -12.84 -29.07 1.95
CA GLY A 15 -11.85 -29.95 1.34
C GLY A 15 -10.48 -29.90 2.02
N GLU A 16 -9.42 -30.08 1.23
CA GLU A 16 -8.06 -29.90 1.71
C GLU A 16 -7.81 -28.44 2.13
N ILE A 17 -7.38 -28.25 3.39
CA ILE A 17 -7.04 -26.92 3.92
C ILE A 17 -5.57 -26.67 3.60
N VAL A 18 -5.33 -25.84 2.58
CA VAL A 18 -3.99 -25.46 2.15
C VAL A 18 -3.55 -24.18 2.85
N ARG A 19 -2.50 -24.27 3.67
CA ARG A 19 -1.90 -23.09 4.31
C ARG A 19 -1.36 -22.14 3.24
N GLY A 20 -1.73 -20.87 3.33
CA GLY A 20 -1.24 -19.86 2.40
C GLY A 20 -1.82 -19.94 0.99
N LYS A 21 -2.96 -20.62 0.77
CA LYS A 21 -3.63 -20.77 -0.54
C LYS A 21 -3.73 -19.46 -1.35
N TYR A 22 -3.92 -18.33 -0.67
CA TYR A 22 -4.02 -17.00 -1.28
C TYR A 22 -2.87 -16.06 -0.90
N ALA A 23 -1.84 -16.52 -0.20
CA ALA A 23 -0.76 -15.65 0.28
C ALA A 23 -0.05 -14.92 -0.86
N ASN A 24 0.16 -15.60 -1.99
CA ASN A 24 0.77 -14.99 -3.17
C ASN A 24 -0.16 -13.98 -3.87
N ARG A 25 -1.48 -14.23 -3.89
CA ARG A 25 -2.45 -13.26 -4.43
C ARG A 25 -2.55 -12.04 -3.54
N ILE A 26 -2.60 -12.23 -2.23
CA ILE A 26 -2.55 -11.14 -1.25
C ILE A 26 -1.29 -10.30 -1.50
N LYS A 27 -0.10 -10.90 -1.59
CA LYS A 27 1.13 -10.13 -1.89
C LYS A 27 1.09 -9.35 -3.21
N ALA A 28 0.43 -9.87 -4.25
CA ALA A 28 0.34 -9.23 -5.55
C ALA A 28 -0.77 -8.17 -5.64
N GLU A 29 -1.83 -8.31 -4.84
CA GLU A 29 -3.05 -7.50 -4.91
C GLU A 29 -3.20 -6.54 -3.71
N THR A 30 -2.35 -6.64 -2.68
CA THR A 30 -2.44 -5.75 -1.52
C THR A 30 -1.92 -4.36 -1.83
N ASN A 31 -2.77 -3.35 -1.64
CA ASN A 31 -2.42 -1.94 -1.54
C ASN A 31 -1.63 -1.58 -0.24
N VAL A 32 -1.11 -2.57 0.48
CA VAL A 32 -0.40 -2.39 1.75
C VAL A 32 1.09 -2.47 1.48
N VAL A 33 1.79 -1.37 1.74
CA VAL A 33 3.25 -1.27 1.63
C VAL A 33 3.83 -1.31 3.04
N LEU A 34 4.69 -2.29 3.30
CA LEU A 34 5.44 -2.36 4.54
C LEU A 34 6.63 -1.40 4.44
N LEU A 35 6.77 -0.52 5.42
CA LEU A 35 7.92 0.37 5.54
C LEU A 35 9.08 -0.38 6.20
N ASP A 36 10.30 0.01 5.85
CA ASP A 36 11.49 -0.45 6.57
C ASP A 36 11.40 0.01 8.04
N PRO A 37 11.94 -0.77 9.00
CA PRO A 37 11.73 -0.52 10.43
C PRO A 37 12.19 0.86 10.91
N ASP A 38 13.29 1.37 10.37
CA ASP A 38 13.84 2.68 10.66
C ASP A 38 12.93 3.82 10.15
N ILE A 39 12.33 3.64 8.99
CA ILE A 39 11.35 4.58 8.44
C ILE A 39 10.04 4.51 9.26
N ALA A 40 9.59 3.32 9.63
CA ALA A 40 8.41 3.15 10.46
C ALA A 40 8.56 3.80 11.85
N GLU A 41 9.77 3.80 12.42
CA GLU A 41 10.05 4.49 13.69
C GLU A 41 9.95 6.02 13.56
N ALA A 42 10.32 6.56 12.39
CA ALA A 42 10.26 8.00 12.13
C ALA A 42 8.84 8.54 11.91
N PHE A 43 7.88 7.69 11.51
CA PHE A 43 6.52 8.12 11.16
C PHE A 43 5.46 7.44 12.04
N PRO A 44 4.63 8.20 12.77
CA PRO A 44 3.65 7.62 13.69
C PRO A 44 2.44 6.98 13.00
N ASN A 45 2.12 7.37 11.76
CA ASN A 45 0.99 6.85 10.98
C ASN A 45 1.15 7.12 9.47
N ASP A 46 0.20 6.59 8.69
CA ASP A 46 0.11 6.73 7.24
C ASP A 46 -0.10 8.18 6.76
N GLU A 47 -0.87 8.99 7.51
CA GLU A 47 -1.08 10.40 7.20
C GLU A 47 0.25 11.18 7.19
N ALA A 48 1.11 10.93 8.19
CA ALA A 48 2.42 11.57 8.30
C ALA A 48 3.34 11.20 7.12
N VAL A 49 3.37 9.91 6.73
CA VAL A 49 4.13 9.43 5.57
C VAL A 49 3.64 10.09 4.28
N ASN A 50 2.33 10.04 4.04
CA ASN A 50 1.74 10.58 2.82
C ASN A 50 1.96 12.10 2.70
N LYS A 51 1.89 12.83 3.81
CA LYS A 51 2.19 14.26 3.84
C LYS A 51 3.65 14.55 3.46
N ALA A 52 4.60 13.80 4.01
CA ALA A 52 6.02 13.94 3.68
C ALA A 52 6.30 13.65 2.20
N LEU A 53 5.73 12.58 1.66
CA LEU A 53 5.89 12.23 0.24
C LEU A 53 5.29 13.28 -0.69
N ARG A 54 4.11 13.84 -0.36
CA ARG A 54 3.52 14.95 -1.12
C ARG A 54 4.40 16.20 -1.10
N TYR A 55 4.96 16.54 0.06
CA TYR A 55 5.88 17.67 0.17
C TYR A 55 7.12 17.46 -0.72
N LEU A 56 7.70 16.27 -0.70
CA LEU A 56 8.85 15.92 -1.55
C LEU A 56 8.51 16.06 -3.05
N LEU A 57 7.30 15.64 -3.47
CA LEU A 57 6.84 15.81 -4.84
C LEU A 57 6.74 17.28 -5.25
N GLU A 58 6.26 18.17 -4.37
CA GLU A 58 6.21 19.60 -4.65
C GLU A 58 7.62 20.22 -4.79
N VAL A 59 8.56 19.83 -3.92
CA VAL A 59 9.97 20.25 -4.04
C VAL A 59 10.60 19.75 -5.35
N ALA A 60 10.32 18.51 -5.75
CA ALA A 60 10.81 17.95 -7.00
C ALA A 60 10.24 18.70 -8.24
N LYS A 61 8.96 19.06 -8.23
CA LYS A 61 8.33 19.84 -9.31
C LYS A 61 8.94 21.24 -9.44
N THR A 62 9.09 21.93 -8.32
CA THR A 62 9.65 23.29 -8.30
C THR A 62 11.10 23.32 -8.77
N SER A 63 11.95 22.42 -8.28
CA SER A 63 13.35 22.28 -8.73
C SER A 63 13.45 21.97 -10.24
N THR A 64 12.64 21.03 -10.75
CA THR A 64 12.63 20.70 -12.19
C THR A 64 12.22 21.89 -13.05
N SER A 65 11.21 22.66 -12.61
CA SER A 65 10.76 23.85 -13.34
C SER A 65 11.80 24.98 -13.37
N LEU A 66 12.60 25.12 -12.31
CA LEU A 66 13.70 26.09 -12.22
C LEU A 66 14.82 25.74 -13.21
N THR A 67 15.16 24.45 -13.32
CA THR A 67 16.17 23.97 -14.27
C THR A 67 15.71 24.08 -15.73
N GLN A 68 14.41 23.89 -16.02
CA GLN A 68 13.88 24.11 -17.36
C GLN A 68 13.90 25.60 -17.76
N ARG A 69 13.53 26.50 -16.85
CA ARG A 69 13.57 27.96 -17.11
C ARG A 69 14.98 28.47 -17.37
N SER A 70 16.00 27.94 -16.71
CA SER A 70 17.40 28.35 -16.95
C SER A 70 17.94 27.83 -18.29
N SER A 71 17.42 26.70 -18.80
CA SER A 71 17.80 26.16 -20.11
C SER A 71 17.18 26.90 -21.30
N GLY A 72 16.03 27.55 -21.13
CA GLY A 72 15.33 28.32 -22.17
C GLY A 72 15.73 29.80 -22.25
N LEU A 73 16.64 30.27 -21.39
CA LEU A 73 17.19 31.63 -21.41
C LEU A 73 18.56 31.71 -22.12
N ARG A 74 18.96 30.65 -22.83
CA ARG A 74 20.16 30.62 -23.68
C ARG A 74 19.82 30.71 -25.16
#